data_AF-A0A2A5HTQ1-F1
#
_entry.id   AF-A0A2A5HTQ1-F1
#
_cell.length_a   1.000
_cell.length_b   1.000
_cell.length_c   1.000
_cell.angle_alpha   90.00
_cell.angle_beta   90.00
_cell.angle_gamma   90.00
#
_symmetry.space_group_name_H-M   'P 1'
#
loop_
_entity.id
_entity.type
_entity.pdbx_description
1 polymer ?
#
loop_
_entity_poly.entity_id
_entity_poly.type
_entity_poly.pdbx_seq_one_letter_code
_entity_poly.pdbx_strand_id
1 'polypeptide(L)'
;MTNITSNLRHQNAAILIMLNKVNALGNTTNEGLATLFEAKDMLLSHITKENNILHPALKQAAKSDAHIDKAVSYFLEEIEKTSTIAINFFEKYPKGGKGLSFASDFGRLHAALLQRVRMEEHALYTIYEELQVKKVS
;
A
#
# COMPACT_ATOMS: atom_id res chain seq x y z
N MET A 1 -17.45 16.37 0.12
CA MET A 1 -16.59 15.56 -0.77
C MET A 1 -15.64 14.78 0.12
N THR A 2 -15.68 13.45 0.10
CA THR A 2 -14.67 12.65 0.83
C THR A 2 -13.30 12.86 0.17
N ASN A 3 -12.34 13.36 0.94
CA ASN A 3 -10.96 13.53 0.51
C ASN A 3 -10.38 12.17 0.07
N ILE A 4 -9.76 12.10 -1.12
CA ILE A 4 -9.19 10.86 -1.69
C ILE A 4 -8.24 10.19 -0.70
N THR A 5 -7.42 10.96 0.01
CA THR A 5 -6.47 10.47 1.02
C THR A 5 -7.19 9.85 2.22
N SER A 6 -8.33 10.41 2.66
CA SER A 6 -9.14 9.82 3.74
C SER A 6 -9.66 8.43 3.38
N ASN A 7 -10.12 8.24 2.13
CA ASN A 7 -10.56 6.91 1.69
C ASN A 7 -9.39 5.92 1.64
N LEU A 8 -8.22 6.35 1.16
CA LEU A 8 -7.04 5.50 1.09
C LEU A 8 -6.51 5.12 2.49
N ARG A 9 -6.53 6.03 3.47
CA ARG A 9 -6.23 5.71 4.89
C ARG A 9 -7.16 4.65 5.47
N HIS A 10 -8.46 4.71 5.16
CA HIS A 10 -9.39 3.65 5.57
C HIS A 10 -9.06 2.29 4.94
N GLN A 11 -8.65 2.27 3.67
CA GLN A 11 -8.18 1.04 3.01
C GLN A 11 -6.90 0.52 3.65
N ASN A 12 -5.94 1.38 3.96
CA ASN A 12 -4.71 1.02 4.67
C ASN A 12 -5.00 0.37 6.02
N ALA A 13 -5.87 0.98 6.83
CA ALA A 13 -6.29 0.40 8.09
C ALA A 13 -6.92 -0.99 7.91
N ALA A 14 -7.81 -1.16 6.93
CA ALA A 14 -8.47 -2.44 6.65
C ALA A 14 -7.46 -3.53 6.22
N ILE A 15 -6.50 -3.19 5.35
CA ILE A 15 -5.45 -4.10 4.90
C ILE A 15 -4.59 -4.55 6.09
N LEU A 16 -4.15 -3.62 6.94
CA LEU A 16 -3.32 -3.95 8.11
C LEU A 16 -4.09 -4.81 9.14
N ILE A 17 -5.37 -4.53 9.36
CA ILE A 17 -6.24 -5.35 10.23
C ILE A 17 -6.30 -6.78 9.70
N MET A 18 -6.50 -6.96 8.39
CA MET A 18 -6.59 -8.29 7.80
C MET A 18 -5.26 -9.04 7.85
N LEU A 19 -4.13 -8.37 7.59
CA LEU A 19 -2.81 -8.97 7.73
C LEU A 19 -2.50 -9.40 9.17
N ASN A 20 -2.93 -8.61 10.17
CA ASN A 20 -2.81 -8.99 11.58
C ASN A 20 -3.74 -10.16 11.93
N LYS A 21 -4.92 -10.23 11.33
CA LYS A 21 -5.83 -11.38 11.47
C LYS A 21 -5.22 -12.66 10.88
N VAL A 22 -4.52 -12.57 9.74
CA VAL A 22 -3.76 -13.72 9.17
C VAL A 22 -2.71 -14.24 10.16
N ASN A 23 -1.98 -13.33 10.84
CA ASN A 23 -1.04 -13.73 11.89
C ASN A 23 -1.72 -14.46 13.05
N ALA A 24 -2.87 -13.97 13.51
CA ALA A 24 -3.62 -14.57 14.61
C ALA A 24 -4.21 -15.94 14.27
N LEU A 25 -4.71 -16.12 13.03
CA LEU A 25 -5.29 -17.37 12.55
C LEU A 25 -4.25 -18.40 12.10
N GLY A 26 -2.99 -17.97 11.92
CA GLY A 26 -1.94 -18.76 11.29
C GLY A 26 -2.05 -18.73 9.77
N ASN A 27 -0.97 -18.32 9.10
CA ASN A 27 -0.95 -18.11 7.65
C ASN A 27 -1.03 -19.40 6.81
N THR A 28 -1.01 -20.59 7.43
CA THR A 28 -1.14 -21.89 6.76
C THR A 28 -2.48 -22.58 7.03
N THR A 29 -3.35 -22.01 7.87
CA THR A 29 -4.69 -22.55 8.11
C THR A 29 -5.63 -22.18 6.96
N ASN A 30 -6.72 -22.93 6.77
CA ASN A 30 -7.70 -22.60 5.72
C ASN A 30 -8.29 -21.19 5.93
N GLU A 31 -8.60 -20.84 7.18
CA GLU A 31 -9.14 -19.52 7.54
C GLU A 31 -8.11 -18.41 7.36
N GLY A 32 -6.86 -18.65 7.74
CA GLY A 32 -5.77 -17.71 7.53
C GLY A 32 -5.47 -17.47 6.05
N LEU A 33 -5.48 -18.53 5.23
CA LEU A 33 -5.30 -18.41 3.78
C LEU A 33 -6.47 -17.69 3.12
N ALA A 34 -7.72 -17.99 3.50
CA ALA A 34 -8.89 -17.25 3.01
C ALA A 34 -8.77 -15.75 3.34
N THR A 35 -8.45 -15.42 4.59
CA THR A 35 -8.22 -14.04 5.04
C THR A 35 -7.07 -13.38 4.26
N LEU A 36 -6.00 -14.11 3.96
CA LEU A 36 -4.86 -13.61 3.19
C LEU A 36 -5.24 -13.27 1.75
N PHE A 37 -6.08 -14.08 1.10
CA PHE A 37 -6.56 -13.79 -0.25
C PHE A 37 -7.59 -12.65 -0.29
N GLU A 38 -8.42 -12.50 0.75
CA GLU A 38 -9.23 -11.29 0.88
C GLU A 38 -8.36 -10.03 1.03
N ALA A 39 -7.28 -10.11 1.82
CA ALA A 39 -6.31 -9.01 1.95
C ALA A 39 -5.63 -8.68 0.62
N LYS A 40 -5.33 -9.70 -0.21
CA LYS A 40 -4.79 -9.52 -1.57
C LYS A 40 -5.72 -8.68 -2.43
N ASP A 41 -7.00 -9.02 -2.47
CA ASP A 41 -7.95 -8.34 -3.35
C ASP A 41 -8.14 -6.86 -2.96
N MET A 42 -8.19 -6.61 -1.64
CA MET A 42 -8.19 -5.23 -1.12
C MET A 42 -6.92 -4.46 -1.49
N LEU A 43 -5.75 -5.09 -1.34
CA LEU A 43 -4.46 -4.49 -1.67
C LEU A 43 -4.37 -4.14 -3.17
N LEU A 44 -4.78 -5.05 -4.05
CA LEU A 44 -4.77 -4.81 -5.49
C LEU A 44 -5.73 -3.68 -5.88
N SER A 45 -6.92 -3.64 -5.27
CA SER A 45 -7.87 -2.54 -5.45
C SER A 45 -7.29 -1.20 -4.99
N HIS A 46 -6.62 -1.19 -3.83
CA HIS A 46 -5.98 -0.02 -3.26
C HIS A 46 -4.83 0.49 -4.16
N ILE A 47 -3.89 -0.37 -4.56
CA ILE A 47 -2.79 -0.02 -5.48
C ILE A 47 -3.34 0.53 -6.81
N THR A 48 -4.38 -0.10 -7.36
CA THR A 48 -5.02 0.35 -8.61
C THR A 48 -5.56 1.78 -8.47
N LYS A 49 -6.17 2.08 -7.34
CA LYS A 49 -6.73 3.41 -7.07
C LYS A 49 -5.64 4.47 -6.95
N GLU A 50 -4.55 4.15 -6.28
CA GLU A 50 -3.41 5.07 -6.15
C GLU A 50 -2.76 5.36 -7.50
N ASN A 51 -2.51 4.30 -8.30
CA ASN A 51 -1.92 4.43 -9.63
C ASN A 51 -2.78 5.24 -10.61
N ASN A 52 -4.10 5.09 -10.52
CA ASN A 52 -5.01 5.74 -11.47
C ASN A 52 -5.43 7.15 -11.04
N ILE A 53 -5.39 7.46 -9.73
CA ILE A 53 -5.96 8.70 -9.20
C ILE A 53 -4.91 9.51 -8.47
N LEU A 54 -4.32 8.97 -7.39
CA LEU A 54 -3.46 9.73 -6.51
C LEU A 54 -2.11 10.07 -7.17
N HIS A 55 -1.39 9.08 -7.68
CA HIS A 55 -0.05 9.27 -8.24
C HIS A 55 -0.03 10.27 -9.41
N PRO A 56 -0.97 10.21 -10.38
CA PRO A 56 -1.03 11.20 -11.45
C PRO A 56 -1.33 12.61 -10.93
N ALA A 57 -2.29 12.73 -10.01
CA ALA A 57 -2.66 14.02 -9.43
C ALA A 57 -1.50 14.65 -8.64
N LEU A 58 -0.78 13.83 -7.86
CA LEU A 58 0.37 14.26 -7.07
C LEU A 58 1.53 14.70 -7.96
N LYS A 59 1.90 13.90 -8.97
CA LYS A 59 2.93 14.28 -9.96
C LYS A 59 2.57 15.60 -10.63
N GLN A 60 1.32 15.77 -11.05
CA GLN A 60 0.88 17.00 -11.71
C GLN A 60 0.95 18.21 -10.77
N ALA A 61 0.58 18.05 -9.51
CA ALA A 61 0.63 19.13 -8.52
C ALA A 61 2.06 19.51 -8.12
N ALA A 62 2.99 18.55 -8.13
CA ALA A 62 4.38 18.76 -7.76
C ALA A 62 5.23 19.47 -8.85
N LYS A 63 4.80 19.43 -10.12
CA LYS A 63 5.57 19.96 -11.27
C LYS A 63 6.05 21.42 -11.13
N SER A 64 5.35 22.25 -10.38
CA SER A 64 5.71 23.67 -10.19
C SER A 64 6.82 23.89 -9.17
N ASP A 65 7.20 22.86 -8.40
CA ASP A 65 8.23 22.93 -7.37
C ASP A 65 9.20 21.74 -7.51
N ALA A 66 10.41 22.02 -7.98
CA ALA A 66 11.42 20.98 -8.25
C ALA A 66 11.84 20.20 -6.99
N HIS A 67 11.76 20.80 -5.80
CA HIS A 67 12.08 20.11 -4.55
C HIS A 67 10.97 19.11 -4.22
N ILE A 68 9.71 19.52 -4.34
CA ILE A 68 8.55 18.65 -4.11
C ILE A 68 8.47 17.55 -5.16
N ASP A 69 8.72 17.85 -6.44
CA ASP A 69 8.72 16.86 -7.53
C ASP A 69 9.75 15.74 -7.30
N LYS A 70 10.95 16.11 -6.83
CA LYS A 70 11.99 15.14 -6.46
C LYS A 70 11.56 14.28 -5.27
N ALA A 71 10.97 14.88 -4.23
CA ALA A 71 10.50 14.14 -3.06
C ALA A 71 9.36 13.16 -3.44
N VAL A 72 8.39 13.61 -4.23
CA VAL A 72 7.30 12.77 -4.75
C VAL A 72 7.86 11.61 -5.56
N SER A 73 8.81 11.87 -6.47
CA SER A 73 9.42 10.84 -7.29
C SER A 73 10.12 9.76 -6.46
N TYR A 74 10.86 10.16 -5.43
CA TYR A 74 11.50 9.23 -4.49
C TYR A 74 10.49 8.33 -3.76
N PHE A 75 9.45 8.92 -3.17
CA PHE A 75 8.46 8.14 -2.43
C PHE A 75 7.64 7.20 -3.33
N LEU A 76 7.34 7.61 -4.57
CA LEU A 76 6.66 6.74 -5.53
C LEU A 76 7.52 5.55 -5.95
N GLU A 77 8.84 5.74 -6.07
CA GLU A 77 9.77 4.63 -6.32
C GLU A 77 9.78 3.64 -5.15
N GLU A 78 9.81 4.13 -3.90
CA GLU A 78 9.75 3.27 -2.72
C GLU A 78 8.42 2.50 -2.62
N ILE A 79 7.30 3.13 -2.96
CA ILE A 79 6.00 2.45 -3.03
C ILE A 79 6.00 1.38 -4.11
N GLU A 80 6.57 1.63 -5.28
CA GLU A 80 6.63 0.65 -6.36
C GLU A 80 7.43 -0.60 -5.96
N LYS A 81 8.50 -0.43 -5.19
CA LYS A 81 9.25 -1.55 -4.60
C LYS A 81 8.36 -2.41 -3.70
N THR A 82 7.53 -1.79 -2.87
CA THR A 82 6.59 -2.54 -2.00
C THR A 82 5.47 -3.23 -2.78
N SER A 83 4.96 -2.60 -3.85
CA SER A 83 4.00 -3.22 -4.77
C SER A 83 4.59 -4.48 -5.42
N THR A 84 5.85 -4.39 -5.87
CA THR A 84 6.58 -5.52 -6.46
C THR A 84 6.74 -6.67 -5.48
N ILE A 85 7.09 -6.40 -4.21
CA ILE A 85 7.17 -7.42 -3.16
C ILE A 85 5.82 -8.13 -2.97
N ALA A 86 4.73 -7.37 -2.95
CA ALA A 86 3.39 -7.93 -2.79
C ALA A 86 2.96 -8.80 -3.96
N ILE A 87 3.14 -8.31 -5.20
CA ILE A 87 2.83 -9.05 -6.42
C ILE A 87 3.63 -10.36 -6.45
N ASN A 88 4.94 -10.29 -6.27
CA ASN A 88 5.82 -11.47 -6.28
C ASN A 88 5.43 -12.51 -5.23
N PHE A 89 5.00 -12.08 -4.03
CA PHE A 89 4.52 -13.01 -3.01
C PHE A 89 3.28 -13.78 -3.48
N PHE A 90 2.28 -13.08 -4.02
CA PHE A 90 1.03 -13.73 -4.45
C PHE A 90 1.17 -14.54 -5.75
N GLU A 91 2.13 -14.19 -6.60
CA GLU A 91 2.52 -15.00 -7.76
C GLU A 91 3.26 -16.27 -7.35
N LYS A 92 4.14 -16.18 -6.33
CA LYS A 92 4.86 -17.34 -5.77
C LYS A 92 3.94 -18.32 -5.05
N TYR A 93 2.87 -17.81 -4.42
CA TYR A 93 1.94 -18.60 -3.59
C TYR A 93 0.47 -18.46 -4.04
N PRO A 94 0.13 -18.84 -5.28
CA PRO A 94 -1.19 -18.58 -5.85
C PRO A 94 -2.33 -19.35 -5.17
N LYS A 95 -2.00 -20.41 -4.41
CA LYS A 95 -2.93 -21.22 -3.61
C LYS A 95 -2.52 -21.29 -2.13
N GLY A 96 -1.68 -20.36 -1.69
CA GLY A 96 -1.02 -20.40 -0.38
C GLY A 96 0.26 -21.21 -0.42
N GLY A 97 1.00 -21.18 0.69
CA GLY A 97 2.24 -21.93 0.87
C GLY A 97 2.30 -22.60 2.24
N LYS A 98 3.37 -23.37 2.47
CA LYS A 98 3.62 -24.08 3.73
C LYS A 98 5.08 -24.00 4.12
N GLY A 99 5.35 -24.24 5.41
CA GLY A 99 6.70 -24.33 5.95
C GLY A 99 7.42 -22.98 6.05
N LEU A 100 8.71 -23.06 6.38
CA LEU A 100 9.52 -21.90 6.79
C LEU A 100 9.67 -20.85 5.69
N SER A 101 9.81 -21.25 4.42
CA SER A 101 9.92 -20.30 3.31
C SER A 101 8.67 -19.43 3.18
N PHE A 102 7.48 -20.03 3.27
CA PHE A 102 6.23 -19.28 3.19
C PHE A 102 6.06 -18.33 4.38
N ALA A 103 6.36 -18.79 5.59
CA ALA A 103 6.30 -17.95 6.78
C ALA A 103 7.28 -16.76 6.71
N SER A 104 8.51 -17.00 6.24
CA SER A 104 9.52 -15.95 6.03
C SER A 104 9.05 -14.93 5.00
N ASP A 105 8.57 -15.38 3.84
CA ASP A 105 8.13 -14.47 2.78
C ASP A 105 6.86 -13.71 3.15
N PHE A 106 5.96 -14.32 3.93
CA PHE A 106 4.81 -13.62 4.50
C PHE A 106 5.24 -12.54 5.49
N GLY A 107 6.23 -12.81 6.35
CA GLY A 107 6.80 -11.79 7.24
C GLY A 107 7.40 -10.60 6.47
N ARG A 108 8.07 -10.87 5.34
CA ARG A 108 8.59 -9.82 4.44
C ARG A 108 7.47 -9.01 3.80
N LEU A 109 6.41 -9.67 3.33
CA LEU A 109 5.22 -9.00 2.81
C LEU A 109 4.61 -8.06 3.86
N HIS A 110 4.37 -8.57 5.06
CA HIS A 110 3.78 -7.81 6.16
C HIS A 110 4.61 -6.57 6.49
N ALA A 111 5.93 -6.72 6.63
CA ALA A 111 6.84 -5.60 6.89
C ALA A 111 6.86 -4.57 5.75
N ALA A 112 6.86 -5.03 4.49
CA ALA A 112 6.84 -4.15 3.31
C ALA A 112 5.53 -3.33 3.25
N LEU A 113 4.39 -3.95 3.51
CA LEU A 113 3.10 -3.26 3.53
C LEU A 113 2.97 -2.28 4.69
N LEU A 114 3.50 -2.62 5.87
CA LEU A 114 3.59 -1.65 6.97
C LEU A 114 4.44 -0.44 6.61
N GLN A 115 5.57 -0.63 5.94
CA GLN A 115 6.42 0.47 5.49
C GLN A 115 5.71 1.32 4.42
N ARG A 116 5.04 0.68 3.46
CA ARG A 116 4.22 1.33 2.44
C ARG A 116 3.20 2.28 3.06
N VAL A 117 2.36 1.77 3.97
CA VAL A 117 1.33 2.57 4.66
C VAL A 117 1.94 3.77 5.38
N ARG A 118 3.08 3.60 6.07
CA ARG A 118 3.75 4.74 6.73
C ARG A 118 4.18 5.81 5.74
N MET A 119 4.77 5.43 4.60
CA MET A 119 5.22 6.39 3.58
C MET A 119 4.05 7.13 2.94
N GLU A 120 2.98 6.40 2.63
CA GLU A 120 1.74 7.00 2.13
C GLU A 120 1.17 8.01 3.11
N GLU A 121 0.94 7.56 4.34
CA GLU A 121 0.17 8.31 5.31
C GLU A 121 0.90 9.50 5.90
N HIS A 122 2.22 9.40 6.09
CA HIS A 122 3.02 10.45 6.72
C HIS A 122 3.76 11.33 5.72
N ALA A 123 3.99 10.86 4.49
CA ALA A 123 4.67 11.64 3.46
C ALA A 123 3.74 11.98 2.29
N LEU A 124 3.34 11.02 1.46
CA LEU A 124 2.67 11.33 0.20
C LEU A 124 1.30 12.01 0.38
N TYR A 125 0.48 11.51 1.31
CA TYR A 125 -0.85 12.08 1.55
C TYR A 125 -0.72 13.47 2.17
N THR A 126 0.25 13.68 3.07
CA THR A 126 0.58 15.00 3.63
C THR A 126 0.96 15.99 2.52
N ILE A 127 1.90 15.61 1.65
CA ILE A 127 2.34 16.44 0.51
C ILE A 127 1.15 16.74 -0.41
N TYR A 128 0.33 15.74 -0.72
CA TYR A 128 -0.85 15.92 -1.55
C TYR A 128 -1.82 16.95 -0.96
N GLU A 129 -2.14 16.81 0.32
CA GLU A 129 -3.06 17.70 1.04
C GLU A 129 -2.54 19.14 1.09
N GLU A 130 -1.24 19.33 1.38
CA GLU A 130 -0.60 20.65 1.36
C GLU A 130 -0.66 21.30 -0.02
N LEU A 131 -0.41 20.53 -1.09
CA LEU A 131 -0.50 21.01 -2.47
C LEU A 131 -1.95 21.36 -2.86
N GLN A 132 -2.95 20.63 -2.36
CA GLN A 132 -4.35 20.99 -2.59
C GLN A 132 -4.72 22.31 -1.91
N VAL A 133 -4.28 22.54 -0.67
CA VAL A 133 -4.54 23.81 0.04
C VAL A 133 -3.93 24.99 -0.70
N LYS A 134 -2.65 24.88 -1.13
CA LYS A 134 -1.96 25.94 -1.89
C LYS A 134 -2.64 26.28 -3.23
N LYS A 135 -3.33 25.33 -3.86
CA LYS A 135 -4.04 25.55 -5.12
C LYS A 135 -5.35 26.32 -4.97
N VAL A 136 -5.97 26.29 -3.78
CA VAL A 136 -7.23 26.99 -3.46
C VAL A 136 -6.98 28.36 -2.80
N SER A 137 -5.74 28.62 -2.38
CA SER A 137 -5.31 29.89 -1.78
C SER A 137 -4.90 30.90 -2.86
#